data_AF-A0A1X6Y751-F1
#
_entry.id   AF-A0A1X6Y751-F1
#
_cell.length_a   1.000
_cell.length_b   1.000
_cell.length_c   1.000
_cell.angle_alpha   90.00
_cell.angle_beta   90.00
_cell.angle_gamma   90.00
#
_symmetry.space_group_name_H-M   'P 1'
#
loop_
_entity.id
_entity.type
_entity.pdbx_description
1 polymer ?
#
loop_
_entity_poly.entity_id
_entity_poly.type
_entity_poly.pdbx_seq_one_letter_code
_entity_poly.pdbx_strand_id
1 'polypeptide(L)'
;MDDDIALDPRMVRRLVEALSYARPDRALGGAMLETERPRVLHEAGARLQRGWGVASFGTGRALGQQETLALFDRVAKADYNGWWFCAVPMTAVRRAGLPLPLFIRGDDIEYGCRLGAVGVASVTLPGCAVWHDAFAGKARPWLTYYDYRNLLVNAALHPQVAPPPAPLEVLGALFARLLCHQYGMAAAVRQAVSDYLAGPGQIDRITLTERHSQLSARFSREDGQPLAPGTPAPPPGSARDRPQAIGRVVALFLRRFIQISAGAGRGDPANASYSLHQITPAAVGPGPYVRRADPEGRRCLILSPHRARLWWGALAALALWLHYLLRHRAAARRWRDGAGALADREAWARRFAGAGAGPQSEGRSDGA
;
A
#
# COMPACT_ATOMS: atom_id res chain seq x y z
N MET A 1 -8.82 4.07 15.05
CA MET A 1 -8.08 5.33 15.17
C MET A 1 -6.64 4.95 15.37
N ASP A 2 -5.74 5.68 14.73
CA ASP A 2 -4.31 5.42 14.81
C ASP A 2 -3.73 6.15 16.02
N ASP A 3 -2.53 5.76 16.46
CA ASP A 3 -1.81 6.36 17.58
C ASP A 3 -1.00 7.59 17.17
N ASP A 4 -0.68 7.74 15.88
CA ASP A 4 0.06 8.86 15.28
C ASP A 4 -0.85 9.96 14.67
N ILE A 5 -2.08 10.11 15.17
CA ILE A 5 -2.99 11.20 14.76
C ILE A 5 -2.97 12.40 15.72
N ALA A 6 -3.21 13.57 15.18
CA ALA A 6 -3.76 14.69 15.93
C ALA A 6 -5.30 14.71 15.81
N LEU A 7 -5.96 14.63 16.97
CA LEU A 7 -7.42 14.56 17.10
C LEU A 7 -7.94 15.81 17.82
N ASP A 8 -8.92 16.48 17.20
CA ASP A 8 -9.78 17.43 17.92
C ASP A 8 -10.88 16.63 18.65
N PRO A 9 -10.98 16.69 20.00
CA PRO A 9 -11.97 15.91 20.76
C PRO A 9 -13.42 16.17 20.33
N ARG A 10 -13.71 17.33 19.72
CA ARG A 10 -15.05 17.64 19.17
C ARG A 10 -15.45 16.67 18.05
N MET A 11 -14.50 16.05 17.36
CA MET A 11 -14.77 15.05 16.32
C MET A 11 -15.41 13.78 16.90
N VAL A 12 -14.98 13.36 18.10
CA VAL A 12 -15.59 12.22 18.79
C VAL A 12 -17.03 12.55 19.17
N ARG A 13 -17.29 13.76 19.67
CA ARG A 13 -18.65 14.20 19.99
C ARG A 13 -19.54 14.22 18.74
N ARG A 14 -19.05 14.79 17.63
CA ARG A 14 -19.76 14.78 16.33
C ARG A 14 -20.05 13.37 15.83
N LEU A 15 -19.11 12.45 16.01
CA LEU A 15 -19.31 11.05 15.66
C LEU A 15 -20.40 10.40 16.51
N VAL A 16 -20.38 10.60 17.84
CA VAL A 16 -21.40 10.07 18.76
C VAL A 16 -22.78 10.63 18.43
N GLU A 17 -22.87 11.93 18.15
CA GLU A 17 -24.09 12.58 17.67
C GLU A 17 -24.56 11.97 16.34
N ALA A 18 -23.67 11.81 15.36
CA ALA A 18 -24.02 11.18 14.09
C ALA A 18 -24.50 9.72 14.26
N LEU A 19 -23.88 8.96 15.17
CA LEU A 19 -24.26 7.58 15.45
C LEU A 19 -25.64 7.46 16.11
N SER A 20 -26.12 8.47 16.84
CA SER A 20 -27.46 8.43 17.44
C SER A 20 -28.58 8.53 16.39
N TYR A 21 -28.28 9.08 15.21
CA TYR A 21 -29.18 9.13 14.06
C TYR A 21 -28.88 8.05 13.00
N ALA A 22 -27.72 7.40 13.08
CA ALA A 22 -27.28 6.42 12.09
C ALA A 22 -28.00 5.09 12.26
N ARG A 23 -28.36 4.48 11.13
CA ARG A 23 -28.82 3.10 11.09
C ARG A 23 -27.63 2.14 11.23
N PRO A 24 -27.83 0.94 11.80
CA PRO A 24 -26.75 -0.05 12.02
C PRO A 24 -26.24 -0.72 10.73
N ASP A 25 -26.73 -0.30 9.56
CA ASP A 25 -26.31 -0.70 8.22
C ASP A 25 -25.26 0.27 7.61
N ARG A 26 -24.63 1.11 8.43
CA ARG A 26 -23.65 2.12 7.98
C ARG A 26 -22.40 2.11 8.83
N ALA A 27 -21.24 2.06 8.19
CA ALA A 27 -19.95 2.38 8.80
C ALA A 27 -19.61 3.85 8.48
N LEU A 28 -19.31 4.64 9.51
CA LEU A 28 -19.05 6.07 9.38
C LEU A 28 -17.54 6.34 9.43
N GLY A 29 -16.98 6.95 8.39
CA GLY A 29 -15.57 7.31 8.31
C GLY A 29 -15.34 8.82 8.37
N GLY A 30 -14.28 9.24 9.04
CA GLY A 30 -13.79 10.62 9.04
C GLY A 30 -12.73 10.83 7.96
N ALA A 31 -12.60 12.06 7.49
CA ALA A 31 -11.56 12.43 6.55
C ALA A 31 -10.17 12.43 7.22
N MET A 32 -9.13 12.23 6.41
CA MET A 32 -7.75 12.46 6.81
C MET A 32 -7.24 13.75 6.18
N LEU A 33 -6.74 14.64 7.02
CA LEU A 33 -5.99 15.85 6.65
C LEU A 33 -4.51 15.59 6.83
N GLU A 34 -3.68 16.25 6.02
CA GLU A 34 -2.23 16.11 6.13
C GLU A 34 -1.69 16.96 7.27
N THR A 35 -0.89 16.38 8.16
CA THR A 35 -0.22 17.11 9.25
C THR A 35 0.64 18.25 8.71
N GLU A 36 1.36 18.03 7.61
CA GLU A 36 2.29 18.99 7.01
C GLU A 36 1.57 20.12 6.27
N ARG A 37 0.34 19.85 5.80
CA ARG A 37 -0.53 20.82 5.13
C ARG A 37 -1.93 20.75 5.75
N PRO A 38 -2.14 21.33 6.95
CA PRO A 38 -3.32 21.09 7.78
C PRO A 38 -4.70 21.39 7.17
N ARG A 39 -4.75 22.09 6.04
CA ARG A 39 -5.99 22.41 5.31
C ARG A 39 -6.16 21.58 4.03
N VAL A 40 -5.28 20.62 3.77
CA VAL A 40 -5.28 19.78 2.57
C VAL A 40 -5.80 18.40 2.93
N LEU A 41 -6.78 17.94 2.15
CA LEU A 41 -7.31 16.60 2.24
C LEU A 41 -6.30 15.59 1.70
N HIS A 42 -6.00 14.58 2.50
CA HIS A 42 -5.41 13.36 1.99
C HIS A 42 -6.48 12.46 1.38
N GLU A 43 -7.53 12.17 2.16
CA GLU A 43 -8.64 11.31 1.74
C GLU A 43 -9.88 11.59 2.60
N ALA A 44 -11.01 11.93 1.99
CA ALA A 44 -12.31 12.02 2.70
C ALA A 44 -13.06 10.67 2.78
N GLY A 45 -12.60 9.69 2.01
CA GLY A 45 -13.11 8.35 1.77
C GLY A 45 -12.70 7.94 0.35
N ALA A 46 -12.95 6.71 -0.06
CA ALA A 46 -12.44 6.26 -1.36
C ALA A 46 -13.36 5.28 -2.09
N ARG A 47 -13.18 5.26 -3.41
CA ARG A 47 -13.71 4.20 -4.29
C ARG A 47 -12.59 3.34 -4.83
N LEU A 48 -12.90 2.07 -5.00
CA LEU A 48 -12.04 1.11 -5.66
C LEU A 48 -12.31 1.16 -7.16
N GLN A 49 -11.23 1.28 -7.93
CA GLN A 49 -11.24 1.28 -9.38
C GLN A 49 -10.81 -0.07 -9.93
N ARG A 50 -10.92 -0.23 -11.26
CA ARG A 50 -10.33 -1.36 -11.97
C ARG A 50 -8.85 -1.49 -11.62
N GLY A 51 -8.38 -2.73 -11.48
CA GLY A 51 -7.00 -3.03 -11.08
C GLY A 51 -6.68 -2.71 -9.62
N TRP A 52 -7.71 -2.58 -8.76
CA TRP A 52 -7.56 -2.30 -7.32
C TRP A 52 -6.89 -0.96 -7.00
N GLY A 53 -6.96 -0.01 -7.94
CA GLY A 53 -6.56 1.37 -7.69
C GLY A 53 -7.52 2.05 -6.70
N VAL A 54 -6.98 2.87 -5.82
CA VAL A 54 -7.77 3.68 -4.87
C VAL A 54 -8.01 5.06 -5.46
N ALA A 55 -9.27 5.42 -5.65
CA ALA A 55 -9.71 6.77 -5.98
C ALA A 55 -10.19 7.48 -4.72
N SER A 56 -9.24 8.07 -4.02
CA SER A 56 -9.45 8.84 -2.81
C SER A 56 -10.19 10.15 -3.14
N PHE A 57 -11.21 10.46 -2.36
CA PHE A 57 -12.00 11.67 -2.50
C PHE A 57 -11.23 12.86 -1.93
N GLY A 58 -10.94 13.82 -2.80
CA GLY A 58 -10.41 15.10 -2.37
C GLY A 58 -8.89 15.18 -2.21
N THR A 59 -8.12 14.14 -2.58
CA THR A 59 -6.67 14.10 -2.39
C THR A 59 -5.95 15.32 -2.97
N GLY A 60 -5.12 15.96 -2.13
CA GLY A 60 -4.33 17.14 -2.48
C GLY A 60 -5.14 18.43 -2.59
N ARG A 61 -6.45 18.40 -2.34
CA ARG A 61 -7.32 19.59 -2.46
C ARG A 61 -7.43 20.32 -1.12
N ALA A 62 -7.42 21.65 -1.18
CA ALA A 62 -7.51 22.49 0.01
C ALA A 62 -8.97 22.73 0.41
N LEU A 63 -9.29 22.59 1.70
CA LEU A 63 -10.63 22.80 2.26
C LEU A 63 -11.15 24.25 2.12
N GLY A 64 -10.26 25.22 1.90
CA GLY A 64 -10.65 26.62 1.66
C GLY A 64 -11.22 26.89 0.26
N GLN A 65 -11.18 25.90 -0.64
CA GLN A 65 -11.70 26.04 -2.01
C GLN A 65 -13.15 25.56 -2.08
N GLN A 66 -14.01 26.36 -2.72
CA GLN A 66 -15.45 26.06 -2.84
C GLN A 66 -15.69 24.70 -3.50
N GLU A 67 -14.91 24.37 -4.53
CA GLU A 67 -15.03 23.09 -5.24
C GLU A 67 -14.70 21.91 -4.32
N THR A 68 -13.82 22.10 -3.34
CA THR A 68 -13.48 21.06 -2.34
C THR A 68 -14.61 20.90 -1.35
N LEU A 69 -15.20 22.01 -0.90
CA LEU A 69 -16.36 22.00 -0.01
C LEU A 69 -17.56 21.30 -0.63
N ALA A 70 -17.74 21.40 -1.97
CA ALA A 70 -18.78 20.68 -2.69
C ALA A 70 -18.72 19.14 -2.55
N LEU A 71 -17.56 18.56 -2.15
CA LEU A 71 -17.46 17.14 -1.81
C LEU A 71 -18.33 16.75 -0.60
N PHE A 72 -18.66 17.72 0.24
CA PHE A 72 -19.38 17.52 1.50
C PHE A 72 -20.87 17.87 1.41
N ASP A 73 -21.31 18.52 0.34
CA ASP A 73 -22.73 18.81 0.09
C ASP A 73 -23.55 17.54 -0.16
N ARG A 74 -22.91 16.52 -0.74
CA ARG A 74 -23.50 15.19 -0.96
C ARG A 74 -22.54 14.13 -0.48
N VAL A 75 -23.01 13.27 0.41
CA VAL A 75 -22.21 12.15 0.90
C VAL A 75 -21.98 11.16 -0.24
N ALA A 76 -20.75 11.14 -0.77
CA ALA A 76 -20.37 10.20 -1.80
C ALA A 76 -20.35 8.78 -1.21
N LYS A 77 -20.95 7.83 -1.93
CA LYS A 77 -20.82 6.40 -1.59
C LYS A 77 -19.36 5.99 -1.73
N ALA A 78 -18.72 5.63 -0.62
CA ALA A 78 -17.39 5.06 -0.58
C ALA A 78 -17.48 3.52 -0.61
N ASP A 79 -16.41 2.86 -1.04
CA ASP A 79 -16.29 1.41 -0.93
C ASP A 79 -15.68 1.01 0.43
N TYR A 80 -14.81 1.87 0.98
CA TYR A 80 -14.25 1.72 2.32
C TYR A 80 -13.91 3.10 2.92
N ASN A 81 -13.60 3.12 4.21
CA ASN A 81 -13.03 4.27 4.91
C ASN A 81 -11.76 3.81 5.62
N GLY A 82 -10.70 4.64 5.59
CA GLY A 82 -9.48 4.36 6.33
C GLY A 82 -9.69 4.32 7.84
N TRP A 83 -8.90 3.50 8.53
CA TRP A 83 -9.07 3.22 9.96
C TRP A 83 -8.44 4.26 10.91
N TRP A 84 -7.79 5.30 10.36
CA TRP A 84 -7.40 6.50 11.09
C TRP A 84 -8.59 7.12 11.85
N PHE A 85 -9.80 7.07 11.27
CA PHE A 85 -11.04 7.47 11.93
C PHE A 85 -12.24 6.76 11.30
N CYS A 86 -12.67 5.63 11.85
CA CYS A 86 -13.80 4.86 11.34
C CYS A 86 -14.59 4.21 12.48
N ALA A 87 -15.91 4.30 12.42
CA ALA A 87 -16.85 3.67 13.34
C ALA A 87 -17.65 2.61 12.60
N VAL A 88 -17.54 1.36 13.06
CA VAL A 88 -18.23 0.20 12.49
C VAL A 88 -19.24 -0.34 13.51
N PRO A 89 -20.51 -0.56 13.14
CA PRO A 89 -21.48 -1.15 14.04
C PRO A 89 -21.07 -2.55 14.51
N MET A 90 -21.15 -2.84 15.81
CA MET A 90 -20.78 -4.17 16.33
C MET A 90 -21.67 -5.30 15.79
N THR A 91 -22.92 -4.98 15.41
CA THR A 91 -23.80 -5.90 14.68
C THR A 91 -23.23 -6.28 13.31
N ALA A 92 -22.63 -5.32 12.61
CA ALA A 92 -21.94 -5.56 11.35
C ALA A 92 -20.69 -6.42 11.55
N VAL A 93 -19.87 -6.13 12.56
CA VAL A 93 -18.68 -6.93 12.90
C VAL A 93 -19.04 -8.39 13.17
N ARG A 94 -20.11 -8.64 13.94
CA ARG A 94 -20.57 -10.02 14.21
C ARG A 94 -21.02 -10.77 12.96
N ARG A 95 -21.59 -10.08 11.97
CA ARG A 95 -22.03 -10.68 10.70
C ARG A 95 -20.89 -10.86 9.71
N ALA A 96 -19.93 -9.93 9.68
CA ALA A 96 -18.82 -9.90 8.74
C ALA A 96 -17.58 -10.69 9.21
N GLY A 97 -17.51 -11.04 10.50
CA GLY A 97 -16.29 -11.57 11.13
C GLY A 97 -15.30 -10.45 11.50
N LEU A 98 -14.23 -10.81 12.22
CA LEU A 98 -13.16 -9.86 12.56
C LEU A 98 -12.30 -9.54 11.33
N PRO A 99 -11.50 -8.45 11.32
CA PRO A 99 -10.53 -8.18 10.26
C PRO A 99 -9.68 -9.39 9.89
N LEU A 100 -9.26 -9.48 8.63
CA LEU A 100 -8.22 -10.46 8.28
C LEU A 100 -6.91 -10.09 8.98
N PRO A 101 -6.08 -11.08 9.36
CA PRO A 101 -4.76 -10.86 9.94
C PRO A 101 -3.73 -10.39 8.88
N LEU A 102 -4.05 -9.32 8.17
CA LEU A 102 -3.12 -8.58 7.34
C LEU A 102 -2.41 -7.58 8.25
N PHE A 103 -1.08 -7.62 8.31
CA PHE A 103 -0.32 -6.84 9.30
C PHE A 103 -0.52 -5.32 9.15
N ILE A 104 -0.46 -4.82 7.92
CA ILE A 104 -0.66 -3.39 7.59
C ILE A 104 -1.12 -3.26 6.14
N ARG A 105 -1.90 -2.20 5.85
CA ARG A 105 -2.40 -1.76 4.53
C ARG A 105 -3.39 -2.72 3.88
N GLY A 106 -4.52 -2.18 3.44
CA GLY A 106 -5.51 -2.91 2.64
C GLY A 106 -6.41 -3.85 3.44
N ASP A 107 -6.20 -3.98 4.74
CA ASP A 107 -7.12 -4.55 5.73
C ASP A 107 -8.41 -3.74 5.83
N ASP A 108 -8.31 -2.42 5.86
CA ASP A 108 -9.45 -1.50 5.79
C ASP A 108 -10.24 -1.62 4.48
N ILE A 109 -9.53 -1.75 3.35
CA ILE A 109 -10.11 -1.98 2.01
C ILE A 109 -10.88 -3.31 1.97
N GLU A 110 -10.23 -4.39 2.42
CA GLU A 110 -10.82 -5.72 2.45
C GLU A 110 -12.06 -5.74 3.34
N TYR A 111 -11.95 -5.15 4.54
CA TYR A 111 -13.06 -5.10 5.47
C TYR A 111 -14.21 -4.25 4.94
N GLY A 112 -13.94 -3.12 4.28
CA GLY A 112 -14.96 -2.32 3.60
C GLY A 112 -15.73 -3.12 2.54
N CYS A 113 -15.02 -3.90 1.73
CA CYS A 113 -15.63 -4.81 0.76
C CYS A 113 -16.48 -5.91 1.43
N ARG A 114 -15.97 -6.51 2.52
CA ARG A 114 -16.71 -7.54 3.28
C ARG A 114 -17.94 -6.98 3.98
N LEU A 115 -17.85 -5.78 4.56
CA LEU A 115 -18.99 -5.04 5.12
C LEU A 115 -20.04 -4.75 4.05
N GLY A 116 -19.63 -4.27 2.88
CA GLY A 116 -20.50 -4.03 1.74
C GLY A 116 -21.26 -5.29 1.30
N ALA A 117 -20.58 -6.44 1.28
CA ALA A 117 -21.20 -7.73 0.92
C ALA A 117 -22.28 -8.18 1.90
N VAL A 118 -22.22 -7.76 3.17
CA VAL A 118 -23.28 -8.01 4.17
C VAL A 118 -24.26 -6.83 4.31
N GLY A 119 -24.28 -5.91 3.35
CA GLY A 119 -25.24 -4.81 3.28
C GLY A 119 -24.93 -3.62 4.19
N VAL A 120 -23.66 -3.44 4.58
CA VAL A 120 -23.22 -2.30 5.39
C VAL A 120 -22.52 -1.29 4.49
N ALA A 121 -23.08 -0.09 4.37
CA ALA A 121 -22.54 0.95 3.52
C ALA A 121 -21.38 1.71 4.21
N SER A 122 -20.28 1.92 3.49
CA SER A 122 -19.22 2.84 3.89
C SER A 122 -19.65 4.28 3.57
N VAL A 123 -19.81 5.09 4.61
CA VAL A 123 -20.33 6.46 4.52
C VAL A 123 -19.25 7.40 5.06
N THR A 124 -18.88 8.40 4.27
CA THR A 124 -17.98 9.46 4.71
C THR A 124 -18.78 10.48 5.54
N LEU A 125 -18.22 10.95 6.65
CA LEU A 125 -18.88 11.87 7.57
C LEU A 125 -18.26 13.27 7.45
N PRO A 126 -18.88 14.19 6.69
CA PRO A 126 -18.46 15.57 6.63
C PRO A 126 -18.29 16.20 8.02
N GLY A 127 -17.26 17.02 8.18
CA GLY A 127 -16.98 17.69 9.45
C GLY A 127 -16.38 16.80 10.54
N CYS A 128 -16.09 15.52 10.25
CA CYS A 128 -15.22 14.69 11.08
C CYS A 128 -13.91 14.43 10.35
N ALA A 129 -12.78 14.81 10.96
CA ALA A 129 -11.47 14.58 10.40
C ALA A 129 -10.40 14.40 11.47
N VAL A 130 -9.28 13.79 11.08
CA VAL A 130 -8.05 13.72 11.87
C VAL A 130 -6.89 14.25 11.04
N TRP A 131 -5.86 14.76 11.70
CA TRP A 131 -4.58 15.06 11.06
C TRP A 131 -3.65 13.88 11.24
N HIS A 132 -3.03 13.46 10.15
CA HIS A 132 -2.12 12.32 10.11
C HIS A 132 -1.01 12.61 9.09
N ASP A 133 0.19 12.11 9.35
CA ASP A 133 1.32 12.24 8.45
C ASP A 133 1.03 11.64 7.07
N ALA A 134 1.35 12.38 6.00
CA ALA A 134 1.09 11.93 4.65
C ALA A 134 1.91 10.67 4.29
N PHE A 135 1.27 9.71 3.62
CA PHE A 135 1.93 8.45 3.26
C PHE A 135 3.05 8.60 2.21
N ALA A 136 3.13 9.73 1.50
CA ALA A 136 4.04 9.95 0.38
C ALA A 136 5.54 9.81 0.75
N GLY A 137 5.91 10.08 2.01
CA GLY A 137 7.28 9.92 2.51
C GLY A 137 7.59 8.55 3.15
N LYS A 138 6.61 7.65 3.26
CA LYS A 138 6.72 6.39 4.02
C LYS A 138 7.04 5.16 3.14
N ALA A 139 7.33 5.35 1.85
CA ALA A 139 7.53 4.23 0.93
C ALA A 139 8.85 3.47 1.18
N ARG A 140 8.72 2.22 1.62
CA ARG A 140 9.82 1.29 1.85
C ARG A 140 9.58 -0.02 1.10
N PRO A 141 10.62 -0.77 0.72
CA PRO A 141 10.42 -2.05 0.04
C PRO A 141 9.59 -3.04 0.87
N TRP A 142 9.78 -3.12 2.20
CA TRP A 142 8.94 -3.97 3.06
C TRP A 142 7.46 -3.56 3.05
N LEU A 143 7.16 -2.26 2.92
CA LEU A 143 5.79 -1.78 2.83
C LEU A 143 5.18 -2.13 1.47
N THR A 144 5.97 -2.01 0.40
CA THR A 144 5.57 -2.45 -0.96
C THR A 144 5.24 -3.93 -1.02
N TYR A 145 5.90 -4.76 -0.20
CA TYR A 145 5.52 -6.16 -0.06
C TYR A 145 4.08 -6.29 0.44
N TYR A 146 3.70 -5.57 1.50
CA TYR A 146 2.34 -5.62 2.05
C TYR A 146 1.32 -5.06 1.05
N ASP A 147 1.62 -3.90 0.45
CA ASP A 147 0.75 -3.28 -0.58
C ASP A 147 0.40 -4.30 -1.67
N TYR A 148 1.41 -4.98 -2.22
CA TYR A 148 1.21 -5.90 -3.34
C TYR A 148 0.60 -7.24 -2.92
N ARG A 149 1.01 -7.80 -1.77
CA ARG A 149 0.46 -9.06 -1.26
C ARG A 149 -1.02 -8.88 -0.94
N ASN A 150 -1.35 -7.83 -0.21
CA ASN A 150 -2.71 -7.57 0.24
C ASN A 150 -3.61 -7.16 -0.93
N LEU A 151 -3.09 -6.45 -1.93
CA LEU A 151 -3.81 -6.26 -3.20
C LEU A 151 -4.21 -7.60 -3.84
N LEU A 152 -3.28 -8.56 -3.95
CA LEU A 152 -3.58 -9.88 -4.53
C LEU A 152 -4.60 -10.66 -3.68
N VAL A 153 -4.49 -10.59 -2.36
CA VAL A 153 -5.47 -11.21 -1.44
C VAL A 153 -6.85 -10.58 -1.63
N ASN A 154 -6.95 -9.25 -1.55
CA ASN A 154 -8.23 -8.54 -1.70
C ASN A 154 -8.87 -8.84 -3.05
N ALA A 155 -8.06 -8.87 -4.13
CA ALA A 155 -8.52 -9.23 -5.46
C ALA A 155 -9.01 -10.66 -5.60
N ALA A 156 -8.41 -11.59 -4.87
CA ALA A 156 -8.90 -12.97 -4.81
C ALA A 156 -10.24 -13.07 -4.08
N LEU A 157 -10.42 -12.29 -3.00
CA LEU A 157 -11.61 -12.34 -2.14
C LEU A 157 -12.81 -11.59 -2.71
N HIS A 158 -12.58 -10.50 -3.45
CA HIS A 158 -13.64 -9.66 -4.00
C HIS A 158 -13.50 -9.46 -5.52
N PRO A 159 -13.54 -10.54 -6.33
CA PRO A 159 -13.39 -10.45 -7.78
C PRO A 159 -14.49 -9.60 -8.47
N GLN A 160 -15.64 -9.41 -7.81
CA GLN A 160 -16.74 -8.55 -8.26
C GLN A 160 -16.39 -7.05 -8.23
N VAL A 161 -15.43 -6.64 -7.39
CA VAL A 161 -14.93 -5.25 -7.34
C VAL A 161 -13.95 -5.05 -8.49
N ALA A 162 -12.91 -5.88 -8.53
CA ALA A 162 -11.99 -5.97 -9.65
C ALA A 162 -11.29 -7.35 -9.65
N PRO A 163 -11.00 -7.92 -10.83
CA PRO A 163 -10.31 -9.20 -10.91
C PRO A 163 -8.87 -9.10 -10.37
N PRO A 164 -8.27 -10.23 -9.94
CA PRO A 164 -6.84 -10.31 -9.68
C PRO A 164 -6.01 -9.82 -10.88
N PRO A 165 -4.87 -9.14 -10.63
CA PRO A 165 -3.93 -8.77 -11.68
C PRO A 165 -3.61 -9.95 -12.60
N ALA A 166 -3.72 -9.71 -13.91
CA ALA A 166 -3.34 -10.68 -14.92
C ALA A 166 -1.83 -10.94 -14.87
N PRO A 167 -1.35 -12.10 -15.34
CA PRO A 167 0.08 -12.41 -15.33
C PRO A 167 0.95 -11.33 -15.98
N LEU A 168 0.54 -10.76 -17.12
CA LEU A 168 1.27 -9.67 -17.77
C LEU A 168 1.31 -8.38 -16.94
N GLU A 169 0.31 -8.11 -16.11
CA GLU A 169 0.29 -6.95 -15.21
C GLU A 169 1.27 -7.15 -14.06
N VAL A 170 1.37 -8.37 -13.51
CA VAL A 170 2.37 -8.73 -12.49
C VAL A 170 3.80 -8.60 -13.06
N LEU A 171 4.02 -9.13 -14.27
CA LEU A 171 5.30 -8.97 -14.96
C LEU A 171 5.63 -7.50 -15.22
N GLY A 172 4.65 -6.73 -15.69
CA GLY A 172 4.77 -5.30 -15.93
C GLY A 172 5.09 -4.52 -14.66
N ALA A 173 4.48 -4.87 -13.52
CA ALA A 173 4.75 -4.23 -12.23
C ALA A 173 6.17 -4.50 -11.71
N LEU A 174 6.71 -5.70 -11.95
CA LEU A 174 8.10 -6.06 -11.63
C LEU A 174 9.07 -5.30 -12.54
N PHE A 175 8.88 -5.37 -13.87
CA PHE A 175 9.76 -4.70 -14.83
C PHE A 175 9.72 -3.17 -14.69
N ALA A 176 8.56 -2.57 -14.41
CA ALA A 176 8.48 -1.13 -14.18
C ALA A 176 9.43 -0.67 -13.07
N ARG A 177 9.53 -1.42 -11.97
CA ARG A 177 10.45 -1.14 -10.86
C ARG A 177 11.90 -1.40 -11.22
N LEU A 178 12.20 -2.52 -11.89
CA LEU A 178 13.55 -2.87 -12.34
C LEU A 178 14.13 -1.81 -13.29
N LEU A 179 13.32 -1.32 -14.23
CA LEU A 179 13.72 -0.31 -15.22
C LEU A 179 13.83 1.10 -14.62
N CYS A 180 13.24 1.32 -13.44
CA CYS A 180 13.39 2.54 -12.65
C CYS A 180 14.46 2.41 -11.57
N HIS A 181 15.32 1.39 -11.61
CA HIS A 181 16.40 1.14 -10.62
C HIS A 181 15.92 0.86 -9.19
N GLN A 182 14.64 0.49 -9.02
CA GLN A 182 14.00 0.16 -7.74
C GLN A 182 14.04 -1.36 -7.48
N TYR A 183 15.26 -1.92 -7.48
CA TYR A 183 15.51 -3.36 -7.41
C TYR A 183 15.01 -4.03 -6.12
N GLY A 184 15.15 -3.37 -4.96
CA GLY A 184 14.62 -3.79 -3.68
C GLY A 184 13.10 -3.81 -3.66
N MET A 185 12.44 -2.80 -4.24
CA MET A 185 10.98 -2.82 -4.40
C MET A 185 10.53 -3.96 -5.33
N ALA A 186 11.25 -4.23 -6.42
CA ALA A 186 10.96 -5.37 -7.28
C ALA A 186 11.13 -6.71 -6.54
N ALA A 187 12.17 -6.85 -5.71
CA ALA A 187 12.37 -8.03 -4.88
C ALA A 187 11.26 -8.22 -3.83
N ALA A 188 10.77 -7.13 -3.23
CA ALA A 188 9.66 -7.14 -2.29
C ALA A 188 8.35 -7.58 -2.97
N VAL A 189 8.03 -7.03 -4.14
CA VAL A 189 6.87 -7.48 -4.96
C VAL A 189 7.00 -8.97 -5.29
N ARG A 190 8.20 -9.44 -5.64
CA ARG A 190 8.43 -10.86 -5.94
C ARG A 190 8.12 -11.75 -4.73
N GLN A 191 8.57 -11.36 -3.53
CA GLN A 191 8.27 -12.07 -2.29
C GLN A 191 6.76 -12.03 -1.99
N ALA A 192 6.10 -10.89 -2.21
CA ALA A 192 4.66 -10.73 -2.02
C ALA A 192 3.84 -11.69 -2.88
N VAL A 193 4.16 -11.79 -4.17
CA VAL A 193 3.52 -12.73 -5.09
C VAL A 193 3.77 -14.17 -4.67
N SER A 194 5.01 -14.51 -4.28
CA SER A 194 5.36 -15.85 -3.80
C SER A 194 4.52 -16.25 -2.58
N ASP A 195 4.41 -15.36 -1.59
CA ASP A 195 3.66 -15.64 -0.36
C ASP A 195 2.15 -15.69 -0.61
N TYR A 196 1.62 -14.84 -1.50
CA TYR A 196 0.24 -14.95 -1.97
C TYR A 196 -0.03 -16.30 -2.63
N LEU A 197 0.86 -16.76 -3.52
CA LEU A 197 0.71 -18.05 -4.20
C LEU A 197 0.79 -19.23 -3.21
N ALA A 198 1.52 -19.09 -2.11
CA ALA A 198 1.58 -20.11 -1.06
C ALA A 198 0.27 -20.24 -0.25
N GLY A 199 -0.63 -19.25 -0.32
CA GLY A 199 -2.01 -19.34 0.19
C GLY A 199 -2.20 -18.91 1.66
N PRO A 200 -3.45 -18.92 2.16
CA PRO A 200 -3.81 -18.38 3.47
C PRO A 200 -3.15 -19.11 4.64
N GLY A 201 -2.87 -20.41 4.51
CA GLY A 201 -2.20 -21.19 5.56
C GLY A 201 -0.79 -20.71 5.89
N GLN A 202 -0.18 -19.83 5.08
CA GLN A 202 1.07 -19.19 5.46
C GLN A 202 0.91 -18.24 6.64
N ILE A 203 -0.25 -17.59 6.81
CA ILE A 203 -0.45 -16.52 7.81
C ILE A 203 -0.19 -17.04 9.22
N ASP A 204 -0.59 -18.28 9.52
CA ASP A 204 -0.51 -18.86 10.87
C ASP A 204 0.81 -19.60 11.16
N ARG A 205 1.75 -19.63 10.22
CA ARG A 205 3.04 -20.32 10.43
C ARG A 205 3.94 -19.67 11.46
N ILE A 206 3.91 -18.35 11.53
CA ILE A 206 4.68 -17.52 12.46
C ILE A 206 3.81 -16.33 12.85
N THR A 207 4.13 -15.69 13.97
CA THR A 207 3.39 -14.50 14.40
C THR A 207 3.51 -13.36 13.37
N LEU A 208 2.51 -12.47 13.32
CA LEU A 208 2.55 -11.33 12.42
C LEU A 208 3.74 -10.40 12.72
N THR A 209 4.09 -10.23 14.00
CA THR A 209 5.23 -9.44 14.47
C THR A 209 6.56 -10.05 14.03
N GLU A 210 6.71 -11.37 14.14
CA GLU A 210 7.90 -12.07 13.68
C GLU A 210 8.04 -11.95 12.16
N ARG A 211 6.95 -12.16 11.41
CA ARG A 211 6.94 -11.95 9.96
C ARG A 211 7.34 -10.53 9.58
N HIS A 212 6.79 -9.54 10.26
CA HIS A 212 7.15 -8.15 10.04
C HIS A 212 8.64 -7.92 10.32
N SER A 213 9.17 -8.45 11.42
CA SER A 213 10.59 -8.33 11.77
C SER A 213 11.50 -8.94 10.70
N GLN A 214 11.15 -10.13 10.18
CA GLN A 214 11.90 -10.77 9.09
C GLN A 214 11.86 -9.96 7.79
N LEU A 215 10.68 -9.44 7.41
CA LEU A 215 10.52 -8.62 6.21
C LEU A 215 11.24 -7.28 6.34
N SER A 216 11.11 -6.61 7.48
CA SER A 216 11.78 -5.35 7.79
C SER A 216 13.29 -5.52 7.79
N ALA A 217 13.84 -6.62 8.35
CA ALA A 217 15.27 -6.90 8.28
C ALA A 217 15.74 -7.10 6.83
N ARG A 218 15.03 -7.96 6.07
CA ARG A 218 15.36 -8.31 4.68
C ARG A 218 15.27 -7.12 3.72
N PHE A 219 14.32 -6.22 3.97
CA PHE A 219 13.99 -5.08 3.12
C PHE A 219 14.21 -3.74 3.84
N SER A 220 15.17 -3.71 4.78
CA SER A 220 15.53 -2.55 5.59
C SER A 220 16.14 -1.41 4.76
N ARG A 221 16.97 -1.78 3.78
CA ARG A 221 17.68 -0.84 2.92
C ARG A 221 16.84 -0.49 1.69
N GLU A 222 16.70 0.81 1.45
CA GLU A 222 16.18 1.32 0.19
C GLU A 222 17.25 1.28 -0.89
N ASP A 223 16.81 1.24 -2.14
CA ASP A 223 17.74 1.49 -3.25
C ASP A 223 18.12 2.96 -3.31
N GLY A 224 19.34 3.19 -3.76
CA GLY A 224 19.90 4.53 -3.94
C GLY A 224 20.79 4.97 -2.79
N GLN A 225 21.69 5.89 -3.10
CA GLN A 225 22.61 6.47 -2.14
C GLN A 225 22.05 7.82 -1.67
N PRO A 226 22.17 8.17 -0.38
CA PRO A 226 21.81 9.51 0.08
C PRO A 226 22.54 10.57 -0.75
N LEU A 227 21.81 11.61 -1.15
CA LEU A 227 22.43 12.79 -1.74
C LEU A 227 23.33 13.45 -0.69
N ALA A 228 24.55 13.84 -1.09
CA ALA A 228 25.51 14.41 -0.17
C ALA A 228 24.96 15.71 0.48
N PRO A 229 25.17 15.92 1.79
CA PRO A 229 24.73 17.15 2.47
C PRO A 229 25.22 18.40 1.75
N GLY A 230 24.35 19.40 1.60
CA GLY A 230 24.66 20.65 0.91
C GLY A 230 24.63 20.59 -0.61
N THR A 231 24.43 19.41 -1.22
CA THR A 231 24.24 19.30 -2.67
C THR A 231 22.80 19.66 -3.04
N PRO A 232 22.55 20.68 -3.88
CA PRO A 232 21.20 21.00 -4.31
C PRO A 232 20.64 19.86 -5.17
N ALA A 233 19.38 19.48 -4.91
CA ALA A 233 18.70 18.50 -5.74
C ALA A 233 18.49 19.07 -7.17
N PRO A 234 18.56 18.23 -8.21
CA PRO A 234 18.26 18.66 -9.57
C PRO A 234 16.80 19.11 -9.69
N PRO A 235 16.47 19.92 -10.72
CA PRO A 235 15.11 20.44 -10.89
C PRO A 235 14.07 19.31 -10.95
N PRO A 236 12.83 19.55 -10.51
CA PRO A 236 11.76 18.56 -10.59
C PRO A 236 11.53 18.10 -12.02
N GLY A 237 11.63 16.79 -12.25
CA GLY A 237 11.24 16.16 -13.50
C GLY A 237 9.72 16.15 -13.67
N SER A 238 9.27 16.09 -14.92
CA SER A 238 7.86 15.96 -15.24
C SER A 238 7.38 14.51 -15.13
N ALA A 239 6.18 14.33 -14.57
CA ALA A 239 5.44 13.08 -14.76
C ALA A 239 5.20 12.89 -16.25
N ARG A 240 5.30 11.65 -16.72
CA ARG A 240 4.96 11.29 -18.10
C ARG A 240 3.94 10.17 -18.09
N ASP A 241 2.91 10.35 -18.89
CA ASP A 241 1.87 9.36 -19.03
C ASP A 241 2.43 8.07 -19.61
N ARG A 242 1.97 6.96 -19.04
CA ARG A 242 2.29 5.65 -19.58
C ARG A 242 1.56 5.49 -20.92
N PRO A 243 2.22 4.96 -21.97
CA PRO A 243 1.52 4.60 -23.20
C PRO A 243 0.36 3.66 -22.90
N GLN A 244 -0.82 3.92 -23.47
CA GLN A 244 -2.01 3.10 -23.25
C GLN A 244 -1.94 1.77 -24.03
N ALA A 245 -1.35 1.79 -25.23
CA ALA A 245 -1.24 0.60 -26.07
C ALA A 245 -0.16 -0.37 -25.57
N ILE A 246 -0.52 -1.64 -25.37
CA ILE A 246 0.37 -2.67 -24.82
C ILE A 246 1.67 -2.82 -25.64
N GLY A 247 1.60 -2.74 -26.97
CA GLY A 247 2.78 -2.81 -27.85
C GLY A 247 3.76 -1.67 -27.60
N ARG A 248 3.27 -0.45 -27.35
CA ARG A 248 4.12 0.71 -27.02
C ARG A 248 4.75 0.58 -25.63
N VAL A 249 4.03 0.02 -24.67
CA VAL A 249 4.56 -0.30 -23.34
C VAL A 249 5.70 -1.31 -23.44
N VAL A 250 5.50 -2.40 -24.18
CA VAL A 250 6.52 -3.44 -24.40
C VAL A 250 7.75 -2.85 -25.10
N ALA A 251 7.56 -2.08 -26.16
CA ALA A 251 8.66 -1.42 -26.88
C ALA A 251 9.44 -0.47 -25.97
N LEU A 252 8.76 0.32 -25.13
CA LEU A 252 9.41 1.19 -24.14
C LEU A 252 10.27 0.38 -23.16
N PHE A 253 9.72 -0.72 -22.65
CA PHE A 253 10.38 -1.58 -21.66
C PHE A 253 11.62 -2.25 -22.27
N LEU A 254 11.48 -2.83 -23.47
CA LEU A 254 12.59 -3.43 -24.21
C LEU A 254 13.69 -2.40 -24.49
N ARG A 255 13.32 -1.22 -25.00
CA ARG A 255 14.27 -0.15 -25.25
C ARG A 255 15.02 0.26 -23.98
N ARG A 256 14.34 0.43 -22.84
CA ARG A 256 15.00 0.75 -21.56
C ARG A 256 15.91 -0.38 -21.11
N PHE A 257 15.44 -1.62 -21.19
CA PHE A 257 16.23 -2.78 -20.79
C PHE A 257 17.53 -2.88 -21.59
N ILE A 258 17.46 -2.71 -22.91
CA ILE A 258 18.63 -2.72 -23.80
C ILE A 258 19.59 -1.58 -23.46
N GLN A 259 19.08 -0.35 -23.30
CA GLN A 259 19.91 0.80 -22.96
C GLN A 259 20.65 0.64 -21.64
N ILE A 260 19.95 0.24 -20.57
CA ILE A 260 20.58 0.00 -19.26
C ILE A 260 21.59 -1.15 -19.35
N SER A 261 21.26 -2.22 -20.10
CA SER A 261 22.15 -3.36 -20.32
C SER A 261 23.42 -2.99 -21.09
N ALA A 262 23.31 -2.06 -22.04
CA ALA A 262 24.42 -1.50 -22.80
C ALA A 262 25.23 -0.45 -22.01
N GLY A 263 24.78 -0.07 -20.80
CA GLY A 263 25.45 0.93 -19.97
C GLY A 263 25.16 2.38 -20.36
N ALA A 264 24.09 2.62 -21.12
CA ALA A 264 23.68 3.98 -21.46
C ALA A 264 23.35 4.79 -20.20
N GLY A 265 23.90 6.00 -20.10
CA GLY A 265 23.73 6.87 -18.95
C GLY A 265 24.54 6.47 -17.71
N ARG A 266 25.46 5.50 -17.83
CA ARG A 266 26.33 5.10 -16.73
C ARG A 266 27.40 6.17 -16.50
N GLY A 267 27.43 6.73 -15.30
CA GLY A 267 28.37 7.80 -14.94
C GLY A 267 27.82 9.20 -15.19
N ASP A 268 26.69 9.33 -15.89
CA ASP A 268 26.02 10.60 -16.07
C ASP A 268 25.52 11.15 -14.72
N PRO A 269 25.57 12.47 -14.50
CA PRO A 269 24.98 13.08 -13.32
C PRO A 269 23.45 12.95 -13.35
N ALA A 270 22.84 12.83 -12.17
CA ALA A 270 21.39 12.88 -12.04
C ALA A 270 20.87 14.28 -12.41
N ASN A 271 20.08 14.38 -13.47
CA ASN A 271 19.64 15.65 -14.05
C ASN A 271 18.22 16.09 -13.67
N ALA A 272 17.45 15.22 -13.02
CA ALA A 272 16.08 15.50 -12.60
C ALA A 272 15.75 14.82 -11.26
N SER A 273 14.85 15.45 -10.49
CA SER A 273 14.31 14.89 -9.26
C SER A 273 12.84 14.53 -9.38
N TYR A 274 12.43 13.41 -8.78
CA TYR A 274 11.07 12.89 -8.87
C TYR A 274 10.50 12.55 -7.49
N SER A 275 9.20 12.75 -7.29
CA SER A 275 8.48 12.09 -6.20
C SER A 275 8.21 10.64 -6.58
N LEU A 276 7.89 9.78 -5.61
CA LEU A 276 7.68 8.36 -5.86
C LEU A 276 6.63 8.10 -6.96
N HIS A 277 5.52 8.86 -6.96
CA HIS A 277 4.43 8.69 -7.93
C HIS A 277 4.80 9.12 -9.35
N GLN A 278 5.82 9.96 -9.51
CA GLN A 278 6.31 10.40 -10.82
C GLN A 278 7.29 9.40 -11.45
N ILE A 279 7.83 8.47 -10.67
CA ILE A 279 8.82 7.50 -11.14
C ILE A 279 8.13 6.42 -11.96
N THR A 280 8.26 6.51 -13.27
CA THR A 280 7.79 5.51 -14.22
C THR A 280 8.84 5.27 -15.31
N PRO A 281 8.82 4.11 -16.00
CA PRO A 281 9.75 3.86 -17.12
C PRO A 281 9.62 4.85 -18.28
N ALA A 282 8.54 5.64 -18.33
CA ALA A 282 8.36 6.71 -19.31
C ALA A 282 8.99 8.02 -18.84
N ALA A 283 8.99 8.29 -17.53
CA ALA A 283 9.51 9.53 -16.94
C ALA A 283 11.02 9.48 -16.69
N VAL A 284 11.56 8.33 -16.24
CA VAL A 284 12.99 8.20 -15.92
C VAL A 284 13.79 7.62 -17.09
N GLY A 285 15.01 8.13 -17.26
CA GLY A 285 15.96 7.66 -18.28
C GLY A 285 16.73 6.39 -17.86
N PRO A 286 17.65 5.90 -18.71
CA PRO A 286 18.49 4.74 -18.38
C PRO A 286 19.58 5.06 -17.34
N GLY A 287 19.93 6.34 -17.15
CA GLY A 287 20.93 6.80 -16.18
C GLY A 287 20.38 7.10 -14.77
N PRO A 288 21.22 7.66 -13.88
CA PRO A 288 20.83 8.04 -12.53
C PRO A 288 19.77 9.15 -12.48
N TYR A 289 18.97 9.15 -11.42
CA TYR A 289 18.04 10.24 -11.10
C TYR A 289 17.89 10.41 -9.59
N VAL A 290 17.37 11.56 -9.15
CA VAL A 290 17.10 11.81 -7.73
C VAL A 290 15.65 11.47 -7.39
N ARG A 291 15.43 10.68 -6.35
CA ARG A 291 14.12 10.50 -5.71
C ARG A 291 14.05 11.35 -4.45
N ARG A 292 13.03 12.21 -4.37
CA ARG A 292 12.66 12.92 -3.13
C ARG A 292 11.96 11.94 -2.19
N ALA A 293 12.56 11.69 -1.03
CA ALA A 293 12.06 10.75 -0.02
C ALA A 293 11.07 11.41 0.97
N ASP A 294 10.95 12.73 0.95
CA ASP A 294 9.90 13.48 1.64
C ASP A 294 9.32 14.55 0.71
N PRO A 295 8.10 15.06 1.01
CA PRO A 295 7.44 16.07 0.19
C PRO A 295 8.25 17.37 0.05
N GLU A 296 9.06 17.69 1.06
CA GLU A 296 9.86 18.91 1.17
C GLU A 296 11.19 18.81 0.40
N GLY A 297 11.55 17.61 -0.07
CA GLY A 297 12.80 17.33 -0.77
C GLY A 297 14.06 17.35 0.12
N ARG A 298 13.91 17.33 1.44
CA ARG A 298 15.02 17.44 2.40
C ARG A 298 15.88 16.18 2.42
N ARG A 299 15.26 15.01 2.27
CA ARG A 299 15.94 13.73 2.07
C ARG A 299 15.80 13.30 0.62
N CYS A 300 16.93 13.18 -0.05
CA CYS A 300 17.01 12.77 -1.45
C CYS A 300 17.88 11.52 -1.58
N LEU A 301 17.48 10.60 -2.44
CA LEU A 301 18.24 9.40 -2.79
C LEU A 301 18.59 9.44 -4.28
N ILE A 302 19.84 9.17 -4.63
CA ILE A 302 20.27 8.97 -6.02
C ILE A 302 20.08 7.50 -6.37
N LEU A 303 19.12 7.22 -7.25
CA LEU A 303 18.92 5.88 -7.79
C LEU A 303 19.71 5.75 -9.08
N SER A 304 20.52 4.69 -9.19
CA SER A 304 21.43 4.47 -10.31
C SER A 304 21.23 3.09 -10.94
N PRO A 305 21.41 2.96 -12.27
CA PRO A 305 21.30 1.68 -12.94
C PRO A 305 22.36 0.69 -12.44
N HIS A 306 21.97 -0.58 -12.26
CA HIS A 306 22.87 -1.65 -11.88
C HIS A 306 22.63 -2.90 -12.74
N ARG A 307 23.50 -3.16 -13.72
CA ARG A 307 23.35 -4.22 -14.73
C ARG A 307 23.09 -5.61 -14.14
N ALA A 308 23.92 -6.05 -13.19
CA ALA A 308 23.75 -7.38 -12.59
C ALA A 308 22.39 -7.52 -11.87
N ARG A 309 21.98 -6.53 -11.08
CA ARG A 309 20.67 -6.52 -10.39
C ARG A 309 19.50 -6.46 -11.37
N LEU A 310 19.64 -5.75 -12.50
CA LEU A 310 18.66 -5.74 -13.57
C LEU A 310 18.49 -7.14 -14.18
N TRP A 311 19.57 -7.79 -14.60
CA TRP A 311 19.51 -9.10 -15.24
C TRP A 311 19.02 -10.21 -14.29
N TRP A 312 19.57 -10.28 -13.07
CA TRP A 312 19.10 -11.24 -12.07
C TRP A 312 17.65 -10.99 -11.67
N GLY A 313 17.26 -9.72 -11.51
CA GLY A 313 15.88 -9.33 -11.24
C GLY A 313 14.93 -9.71 -12.38
N ALA A 314 15.34 -9.54 -13.64
CA ALA A 314 14.54 -9.89 -14.81
C ALA A 314 14.34 -11.41 -14.93
N LEU A 315 15.40 -12.22 -14.75
CA LEU A 315 15.29 -13.67 -14.74
C LEU A 315 14.37 -14.16 -13.61
N ALA A 316 14.53 -13.61 -12.40
CA ALA A 316 13.67 -13.94 -11.27
C ALA A 316 12.21 -13.51 -11.49
N ALA A 317 11.98 -12.37 -12.15
CA ALA A 317 10.65 -11.88 -12.50
C ALA A 317 9.97 -12.78 -13.54
N LEU A 318 10.71 -13.25 -14.55
CA LEU A 318 10.19 -14.18 -15.56
C LEU A 318 9.85 -15.55 -14.96
N ALA A 319 10.72 -16.10 -14.09
CA ALA A 319 10.45 -17.35 -13.40
C ALA A 319 9.20 -17.25 -12.51
N LEU A 320 9.07 -16.17 -11.72
CA LEU A 320 7.89 -15.92 -10.91
C LEU A 320 6.64 -15.73 -11.77
N TRP A 321 6.75 -15.00 -12.88
CA TRP A 321 5.64 -14.77 -13.81
C TRP A 321 5.09 -16.09 -14.36
N LEU A 322 5.97 -17.01 -14.78
CA LEU A 322 5.56 -18.34 -15.23
C LEU A 322 4.85 -19.11 -14.10
N HIS A 323 5.39 -19.05 -12.88
CA HIS A 323 4.75 -19.68 -11.73
C HIS A 323 3.36 -19.09 -11.42
N TYR A 324 3.22 -17.76 -11.48
CA TYR A 324 1.95 -17.06 -11.29
C TYR A 324 0.96 -17.38 -12.41
N LEU A 325 1.39 -17.37 -13.68
CA LEU A 325 0.59 -17.76 -14.84
C LEU A 325 -0.08 -19.13 -14.61
N LEU A 326 0.68 -20.10 -14.11
CA LEU A 326 0.20 -21.47 -13.87
C LEU A 326 -0.66 -21.62 -12.60
N ARG A 327 -0.43 -20.81 -11.55
CA ARG A 327 -0.99 -21.07 -10.21
C ARG A 327 -1.98 -20.01 -9.70
N HIS A 328 -2.07 -18.81 -10.30
CA HIS A 328 -2.85 -17.69 -9.76
C HIS A 328 -4.34 -18.02 -9.52
N ARG A 329 -4.99 -18.74 -10.44
CA ARG A 329 -6.41 -19.14 -10.28
C ARG A 329 -6.63 -20.10 -9.11
N ALA A 330 -5.70 -21.04 -8.92
CA ALA A 330 -5.76 -21.98 -7.82
C ALA A 330 -5.46 -21.29 -6.48
N ALA A 331 -4.50 -20.36 -6.46
CA ALA A 331 -4.25 -19.51 -5.29
C ALA A 331 -5.47 -18.68 -4.91
N ALA A 332 -6.13 -18.04 -5.89
CA ALA A 332 -7.33 -17.25 -5.65
C ALA A 332 -8.49 -18.08 -5.06
N ARG A 333 -8.66 -19.34 -5.50
CA ARG A 333 -9.60 -20.28 -4.88
C ARG A 333 -9.22 -20.57 -3.43
N ARG A 334 -7.98 -20.97 -3.16
CA ARG A 334 -7.52 -21.25 -1.78
C ARG A 334 -7.73 -20.07 -0.84
N TRP A 335 -7.49 -18.84 -1.30
CA TRP A 335 -7.76 -17.64 -0.50
C TRP A 335 -9.25 -17.47 -0.19
N ARG A 336 -10.14 -17.61 -1.19
CA ARG A 336 -11.59 -17.56 -0.96
C ARG A 336 -12.07 -18.62 0.02
N ASP A 337 -11.56 -19.85 -0.11
CA ASP A 337 -11.97 -20.97 0.72
C ASP A 337 -11.43 -20.86 2.17
N GLY A 338 -10.24 -20.27 2.34
CA GLY A 338 -9.52 -20.25 3.62
C GLY A 338 -9.60 -18.95 4.41
N ALA A 339 -9.89 -17.80 3.79
CA ALA A 339 -9.81 -16.50 4.47
C ALA A 339 -10.82 -16.34 5.60
N GLY A 340 -12.02 -16.92 5.47
CA GLY A 340 -13.05 -16.87 6.52
C GLY A 340 -12.56 -17.45 7.85
N ALA A 341 -11.82 -18.56 7.81
CA ALA A 341 -11.25 -19.18 9.01
C ALA A 341 -10.17 -18.31 9.68
N LEU A 342 -9.52 -17.42 8.92
CA LEU A 342 -8.53 -16.48 9.48
C LEU A 342 -9.18 -15.32 10.23
N ALA A 343 -10.36 -14.89 9.79
CA ALA A 343 -11.17 -13.82 10.38
C ALA A 343 -12.02 -14.26 11.58
N ASP A 344 -11.96 -15.54 11.95
CA ASP A 344 -12.73 -16.09 13.05
C ASP A 344 -12.23 -15.62 14.44
N ARG A 345 -13.14 -15.53 15.41
CA ARG A 345 -12.84 -15.08 16.77
C ARG A 345 -11.88 -16.02 17.49
N GLU A 346 -12.04 -17.34 17.36
CA GLU A 346 -11.13 -18.30 17.98
C GLU A 346 -9.75 -18.26 17.33
N ALA A 347 -9.69 -18.06 16.00
CA ALA A 347 -8.43 -17.89 15.29
C ALA A 347 -7.67 -16.66 15.79
N TRP A 348 -8.35 -15.53 16.00
CA TRP A 348 -7.75 -14.36 16.64
C TRP A 348 -7.37 -14.61 18.09
N ALA A 349 -8.20 -15.28 18.89
CA ALA A 349 -7.88 -15.62 20.27
C ALA A 349 -6.59 -16.43 20.38
N ARG A 350 -6.40 -17.44 19.51
CA ARG A 350 -5.16 -18.22 19.41
C ARG A 350 -3.94 -17.35 19.08
N ARG A 351 -4.08 -16.41 18.14
CA ARG A 351 -2.98 -15.49 17.75
C ARG A 351 -2.56 -14.58 18.91
N PHE A 352 -3.51 -14.04 19.65
CA PHE A 352 -3.20 -13.21 20.82
C PHE A 352 -2.63 -14.01 21.98
N ALA A 353 -3.13 -15.23 22.22
CA ALA A 353 -2.57 -16.13 23.24
C ALA A 353 -1.11 -16.51 22.93
N GLY A 354 -0.79 -16.83 21.67
CA GLY A 354 0.57 -17.15 21.25
C GLY A 354 1.54 -15.97 21.28
N ALA A 355 1.05 -14.73 21.12
CA ALA A 355 1.87 -13.52 21.20
C ALA A 355 2.31 -13.16 22.64
N GLY A 356 1.62 -13.68 23.66
CA GLY A 356 1.94 -13.46 25.07
C GLY A 356 3.07 -14.33 25.63
N ALA A 357 3.54 -15.33 24.87
CA ALA A 357 4.60 -16.27 25.29
C ALA A 357 6.01 -15.84 24.84
N GLY A 358 6.33 -14.54 24.89
CA GLY A 358 7.72 -14.07 24.84
C GLY A 358 8.46 -14.44 26.13
N PRO A 359 9.81 -14.57 26.11
CA PRO A 359 10.55 -15.18 27.20
C PRO A 359 10.29 -14.42 28.51
N GLN A 360 9.70 -15.12 29.47
CA GLN A 360 9.77 -14.69 30.86
C GLN A 360 11.26 -14.53 31.16
N SER A 361 11.66 -13.31 31.50
CA SER A 361 12.96 -13.09 32.11
C SER A 361 13.01 -14.00 33.34
N GLU A 362 13.86 -15.01 33.28
CA GLU A 362 14.26 -15.73 34.48
C GLU A 362 14.73 -14.68 35.46
N GLY A 363 13.93 -14.48 36.51
CA GLY A 363 14.30 -13.66 37.64
C GLY A 363 15.61 -14.21 38.17
N ARG A 364 16.66 -13.39 38.07
CA ARG A 364 17.85 -13.56 38.91
C ARG A 364 17.37 -13.56 40.36
N SER A 365 17.32 -14.75 40.93
CA SER A 365 17.39 -14.96 42.35
C SER A 365 18.86 -14.85 42.74
N ASP A 366 19.35 -13.61 42.84
CA ASP A 366 20.60 -13.37 43.57
C ASP A 366 20.23 -13.26 45.06
N GLY A 367 20.30 -14.41 45.73
CA GLY A 367 20.33 -14.52 47.17
C GLY A 367 21.62 -15.20 47.59
N ALA A 368 22.61 -14.38 47.98
CA ALA A 368 23.63 -14.63 49.00
C ALA A 368 24.45 -13.35 49.21
#